data_AF-A0A6L4X587-F1
#
_entry.id   AF-A0A6L4X587-F1
#
_cell.length_a   1.000
_cell.length_b   1.000
_cell.length_c   1.000
_cell.angle_alpha   90.00
_cell.angle_beta   90.00
_cell.angle_gamma   90.00
#
_symmetry.space_group_name_H-M   'P 1'
#
loop_
_entity.id
_entity.type
_entity.pdbx_description
1 polymer ?
#
loop_
_entity_poly.entity_id
_entity_poly.type
_entity_poly.pdbx_seq_one_letter_code
_entity_poly.pdbx_strand_id
1 'polypeptide(L)'
;MSGRDLAKAIGRGETYVRDRINDDKEWALGDIERMCKLWHITPGQLIDCNSVPSVPDEEDLDAIAAREQEKLEQTRRFLREGYGIAANTDEHKYEHEDDQTA
;
A
#
# COMPACT_ATOMS: atom_id res chain seq x y z
N MET A 1 24.84 -8.07 6.44
CA MET A 1 25.26 -8.43 5.07
C MET A 1 26.63 -7.81 4.82
N SER A 2 27.60 -8.55 4.26
CA SER A 2 28.90 -7.97 3.87
C SER A 2 28.81 -7.28 2.51
N GLY A 3 29.68 -6.30 2.21
CA GLY A 3 29.75 -5.68 0.87
C GLY A 3 30.04 -6.69 -0.24
N ARG A 4 30.74 -7.79 0.08
CA ARG A 4 30.99 -8.91 -0.83
C ARG A 4 29.72 -9.74 -1.10
N ASP A 5 28.84 -9.86 -0.11
CA ASP A 5 27.56 -10.55 -0.26
C ASP A 5 26.59 -9.69 -1.07
N LEU A 6 26.56 -8.39 -0.79
CA LEU A 6 25.76 -7.43 -1.57
C LEU A 6 26.16 -7.45 -3.04
N ALA A 7 27.48 -7.42 -3.33
CA ALA A 7 28.02 -7.49 -4.68
C ALA A 7 27.52 -8.73 -5.44
N LYS A 8 27.57 -9.90 -4.80
CA LYS A 8 27.02 -11.15 -5.37
C LYS A 8 25.52 -11.06 -5.61
N ALA A 9 24.77 -10.50 -4.67
CA ALA A 9 23.32 -10.39 -4.76
C ALA A 9 22.86 -9.47 -5.91
N ILE A 10 23.57 -8.36 -6.16
CA ILE A 10 23.23 -7.41 -7.25
C ILE A 10 23.90 -7.74 -8.59
N GLY A 11 24.76 -8.78 -8.63
CA GLY A 11 25.52 -9.18 -9.82
C GLY A 11 26.66 -8.23 -10.19
N ARG A 12 27.29 -7.58 -9.21
CA ARG A 12 28.40 -6.63 -9.40
C ARG A 12 29.67 -7.09 -8.68
N GLY A 13 30.80 -6.42 -8.97
CA GLY A 13 32.07 -6.68 -8.29
C GLY A 13 32.13 -6.03 -6.90
N GLU A 14 32.94 -6.59 -6.01
CA GLU A 14 33.15 -6.03 -4.65
C GLU A 14 33.69 -4.60 -4.72
N THR A 15 34.63 -4.33 -5.64
CA THR A 15 35.19 -2.98 -5.85
C THR A 15 34.13 -1.97 -6.26
N TYR A 16 33.17 -2.39 -7.11
CA TYR A 16 32.07 -1.52 -7.55
C TYR A 16 31.19 -1.06 -6.39
N VAL A 17 30.91 -1.99 -5.47
CA VAL A 17 30.10 -1.73 -4.26
C VAL A 17 30.91 -0.87 -3.27
N ARG A 18 32.20 -1.17 -3.09
CA ARG A 18 33.06 -0.45 -2.15
C ARG A 18 33.21 1.03 -2.53
N ASP A 19 33.47 1.33 -3.80
CA ASP A 19 33.56 2.73 -4.29
C ASP A 19 32.27 3.52 -3.98
N ARG A 20 31.10 2.87 -4.01
CA ARG A 20 29.81 3.54 -3.81
C ARG A 20 29.39 3.65 -2.36
N ILE A 21 29.83 2.71 -1.53
CA ILE A 21 29.65 2.79 -0.07
C ILE A 21 30.53 3.90 0.50
N ASN A 22 31.69 4.15 -0.10
CA ASN A 22 32.58 5.24 0.29
C ASN A 22 32.15 6.62 -0.26
N ASP A 23 30.99 6.71 -0.92
CA ASP A 23 30.50 7.92 -1.60
C ASP A 23 31.42 8.45 -2.71
N ASP A 24 32.37 7.65 -3.22
CA ASP A 24 33.22 8.06 -4.34
C ASP A 24 32.44 8.13 -5.66
N LYS A 25 31.38 7.32 -5.79
CA LYS A 25 30.55 7.22 -6.99
C LYS A 25 29.08 7.01 -6.64
N GLU A 26 28.20 7.51 -7.50
CA GLU A 26 26.76 7.31 -7.39
C GLU A 26 26.33 5.89 -7.80
N TRP A 27 25.23 5.44 -7.21
CA TRP A 27 24.56 4.19 -7.56
C TRP A 27 23.77 4.33 -8.86
N ALA A 28 23.90 3.34 -9.75
CA ALA A 28 23.04 3.26 -10.92
C ALA A 28 21.61 2.91 -10.50
N LEU A 29 20.60 3.52 -11.14
CA LEU A 29 19.19 3.26 -10.85
C LEU A 29 18.82 1.78 -10.95
N GLY A 30 19.38 1.06 -11.93
CA GLY A 30 19.15 -0.38 -12.08
C GLY A 30 19.75 -1.23 -10.95
N ASP A 31 20.79 -0.75 -10.26
CA ASP A 31 21.33 -1.45 -9.09
C ASP A 31 20.51 -1.12 -7.83
N ILE A 32 20.01 0.12 -7.71
CA ILE A 32 19.04 0.50 -6.68
C ILE A 32 17.78 -0.37 -6.79
N GLU A 33 17.24 -0.58 -7.99
CA GLU A 33 16.08 -1.45 -8.21
C GLU A 33 16.34 -2.89 -7.74
N ARG A 34 17.53 -3.44 -8.01
CA ARG A 34 17.91 -4.78 -7.53
C ARG A 34 18.01 -4.85 -6.01
N MET A 35 18.55 -3.81 -5.38
CA MET A 35 18.63 -3.71 -3.93
C MET A 35 17.26 -3.60 -3.28
N CYS A 36 16.36 -2.79 -3.85
CA CYS A 36 14.97 -2.69 -3.42
C CYS A 36 14.26 -4.06 -3.49
N LYS A 37 14.46 -4.81 -4.58
CA LYS A 37 13.92 -6.18 -4.71
C LYS A 37 14.52 -7.16 -3.69
N LEU A 38 15.82 -7.05 -3.40
CA LEU A 38 16.51 -7.91 -2.43
C LEU A 38 16.02 -7.68 -1.00
N TRP A 39 15.71 -6.44 -0.64
CA TRP A 39 15.27 -6.05 0.70
C TRP A 39 13.75 -5.97 0.84
N HIS A 40 13.00 -6.24 -0.23
CA HIS A 40 11.54 -6.14 -0.26
C HIS A 40 11.02 -4.75 0.13
N ILE A 41 11.77 -3.71 -0.24
CA ILE A 41 11.41 -2.31 0.00
C ILE A 41 11.19 -1.58 -1.31
N THR A 42 10.45 -0.48 -1.25
CA THR A 42 10.27 0.45 -2.37
C THR A 42 11.46 1.43 -2.44
N PRO A 43 11.77 1.99 -3.62
CA PRO A 43 12.79 3.03 -3.74
C PRO A 43 12.55 4.25 -2.84
N GLY A 44 11.28 4.59 -2.58
CA GLY A 44 10.91 5.66 -1.65
C GLY A 44 11.36 5.36 -0.23
N GLN A 45 11.17 4.13 0.26
CA GLN A 45 11.63 3.70 1.59
C GLN A 45 13.15 3.63 1.71
N LEU A 46 13.87 3.39 0.60
CA LEU A 46 15.34 3.41 0.59
C LEU A 46 15.89 4.84 0.78
N ILE A 47 15.19 5.86 0.27
CA ILE A 47 15.59 7.26 0.32
C ILE A 47 15.07 7.92 1.61
N ASP A 48 13.80 7.68 1.94
CA ASP A 48 13.18 8.10 3.18
C ASP A 48 13.38 7.02 4.24
N CYS A 49 14.57 6.99 4.84
CA CYS A 49 14.92 6.09 5.95
C CYS A 49 13.97 6.20 7.16
N ASN A 50 13.15 7.25 7.22
CA ASN A 50 12.21 7.55 8.30
C ASN A 50 10.75 7.17 7.99
N SER A 51 10.44 6.74 6.76
CA SER A 51 9.07 6.44 6.31
C SER A 51 8.94 5.00 5.85
N VAL A 52 9.44 4.04 6.64
CA VAL A 52 9.01 2.65 6.47
C VAL A 52 7.57 2.59 7.01
N PRO A 53 6.51 2.47 6.19
CA PRO A 53 5.25 1.95 6.70
C PRO A 53 5.57 0.61 7.35
N SER A 54 5.42 0.52 8.68
CA SER A 54 5.50 -0.76 9.37
C SER A 54 4.59 -1.72 8.62
N VAL A 55 5.18 -2.79 8.09
CA VAL A 55 4.38 -3.92 7.64
C VAL A 55 3.59 -4.34 8.88
N PRO A 56 2.24 -4.33 8.85
CA PRO A 56 1.45 -4.73 10.00
C PRO A 56 1.91 -6.13 10.41
N ASP A 57 2.23 -6.31 11.70
CA ASP A 57 2.62 -7.62 12.23
C ASP A 57 1.44 -8.61 12.05
N GLU A 58 1.69 -9.92 12.18
CA GLU A 58 0.61 -10.93 11.99
C GLU A 58 -0.62 -10.64 12.87
N GLU A 59 -0.41 -10.11 14.08
CA GLU A 59 -1.49 -9.70 14.99
C GLU A 59 -2.29 -8.49 14.46
N ASP A 60 -1.67 -7.58 13.72
CA ASP A 60 -2.34 -6.44 13.10
C ASP A 60 -3.20 -6.87 11.90
N LEU A 61 -2.77 -7.91 11.16
CA LEU A 61 -3.54 -8.47 10.06
C LEU A 61 -4.84 -9.10 10.55
N ASP A 62 -4.80 -9.82 11.67
CA ASP A 62 -5.98 -10.40 12.30
C ASP A 62 -6.95 -9.31 12.80
N ALA A 63 -6.43 -8.21 13.36
CA ALA A 63 -7.25 -7.07 13.78
C ALA A 63 -7.93 -6.36 12.60
N ILE A 64 -7.22 -6.21 11.47
CA ILE A 64 -7.77 -5.65 10.23
C ILE A 64 -8.86 -6.59 9.67
N ALA A 65 -8.58 -7.89 9.62
CA ALA A 65 -9.51 -8.90 9.12
C ALA A 65 -10.80 -8.97 9.97
N ALA A 66 -10.68 -8.93 11.30
CA ALA A 66 -11.82 -8.93 12.20
C ALA A 66 -12.71 -7.69 12.00
N ARG A 67 -12.10 -6.51 11.82
CA ARG A 67 -12.83 -5.27 11.55
C ARG A 67 -13.55 -5.31 10.20
N GLU A 68 -12.93 -5.87 9.16
CA GLU A 68 -13.60 -6.06 7.87
C GLU A 68 -14.74 -7.07 7.96
N GLN A 69 -14.57 -8.14 8.71
CA GLN A 69 -15.59 -9.16 8.90
C GLN A 69 -16.82 -8.62 9.63
N GLU A 70 -16.63 -7.80 10.67
CA GLU A 70 -17.72 -7.11 11.35
C GLU A 70 -18.49 -6.19 10.39
N LYS A 71 -17.77 -5.44 9.54
CA LYS A 71 -18.39 -4.53 8.55
C LYS A 71 -19.24 -5.30 7.53
N LEU A 72 -18.77 -6.47 7.11
CA LEU A 72 -19.51 -7.37 6.22
C LEU A 72 -20.74 -7.97 6.91
N GLU A 73 -20.63 -8.37 8.18
CA GLU A 73 -21.75 -8.91 8.95
C GLU A 73 -22.82 -7.87 9.22
N GLN A 74 -22.43 -6.63 9.56
CA GLN A 74 -23.35 -5.50 9.68
C GLN A 74 -24.08 -5.24 8.34
N THR A 75 -23.35 -5.25 7.23
CA THR A 75 -23.93 -5.08 5.89
C THR A 75 -24.91 -6.22 5.56
N ARG A 76 -24.55 -7.46 5.87
CA ARG A 76 -25.39 -8.64 5.66
C ARG A 76 -26.66 -8.60 6.51
N ARG A 77 -26.56 -8.13 7.76
CA ARG A 77 -27.69 -7.95 8.66
C ARG A 77 -28.65 -6.88 8.14
N PHE A 78 -28.11 -5.73 7.73
CA PHE A 78 -28.87 -4.65 7.12
C PHE A 78 -29.64 -5.11 5.87
N LEU A 79 -29.01 -5.90 5.00
CA LEU A 79 -29.65 -6.48 3.82
C LEU A 79 -30.72 -7.53 4.19
N ARG A 80 -30.48 -8.35 5.21
CA ARG A 80 -31.42 -9.38 5.68
C ARG A 80 -32.67 -8.78 6.33
N GLU A 81 -32.53 -7.69 7.08
CA GLU A 81 -33.64 -7.01 7.78
C GLU A 81 -34.51 -6.14 6.83
N GLY A 82 -34.23 -6.13 5.52
CA GLY A 82 -35.10 -5.53 4.51
C GLY A 82 -35.04 -4.00 4.38
N TYR A 83 -34.27 -3.32 5.24
CA TYR A 83 -34.10 -1.86 5.21
C TYR A 83 -33.36 -1.34 3.96
N GLY A 84 -32.62 -2.19 3.26
CA GLY A 84 -31.88 -1.82 2.04
C GLY A 84 -32.71 -1.72 0.76
N ILE A 85 -33.95 -2.23 0.73
CA ILE A 85 -34.81 -2.18 -0.47
C ILE A 85 -35.62 -0.87 -0.51
N ALA A 86 -36.03 -0.34 0.64
CA ALA A 86 -36.87 0.87 0.71
C ALA A 86 -36.15 2.13 0.21
N ALA A 87 -34.84 2.25 0.38
CA ALA A 87 -34.07 3.45 0.00
C ALA A 87 -33.96 3.67 -1.52
N ASN A 88 -34.23 2.65 -2.35
CA ASN A 88 -34.24 2.75 -3.81
C ASN A 88 -35.65 2.71 -4.42
N THR A 89 -36.69 2.57 -3.61
CA THR A 89 -38.10 2.46 -4.08
C THR A 89 -38.94 3.67 -3.67
N ASP A 90 -38.31 4.79 -3.32
CA ASP A 90 -39.02 6.05 -3.07
C ASP A 90 -39.20 6.80 -4.40
N GLU A 91 -40.39 6.67 -4.99
CA GLU A 91 -40.79 7.32 -6.25
C GLU A 91 -40.81 8.87 -6.16
N HIS A 92 -40.70 9.46 -4.96
CA HIS A 92 -40.77 10.92 -4.77
C HIS A 92 -39.39 11.59 -4.62
N LYS A 93 -38.28 10.86 -4.79
CA LYS A 93 -36.92 11.43 -4.62
C LYS A 93 -36.55 12.50 -5.67
N TYR A 94 -37.23 12.52 -6.82
CA TYR A 94 -36.92 13.41 -7.94
C TYR A 94 -38.10 14.31 -8.37
N GLU A 95 -38.97 14.72 -7.45
CA GLU A 95 -39.77 15.92 -7.69
C GLU A 95 -38.90 17.14 -7.34
N HIS A 96 -37.94 17.43 -8.21
CA HIS A 96 -37.35 18.76 -8.29
C HIS A 96 -38.43 19.66 -8.91
N GLU A 97 -38.88 20.66 -8.17
CA GLU A 97 -39.80 21.69 -8.65
C GLU A 97 -39.20 22.37 -9.90
N ASP A 98 -39.66 21.95 -11.08
CA ASP A 98 -39.56 22.74 -12.30
C ASP A 98 -40.60 23.86 -12.23
N ASP A 99 -40.26 24.96 -11.55
CA ASP A 99 -40.86 26.29 -11.75
C ASP A 99 -40.01 27.31 -10.97
N GLN A 100 -39.44 28.36 -11.55
CA GLN A 100 -40.14 29.36 -12.35
C GLN A 100 -39.18 30.02 -13.35
N THR A 101 -39.60 30.00 -14.61
CA THR A 101 -39.36 31.09 -15.55
C THR A 101 -40.08 32.35 -15.10
N ALA A 102 -39.35 33.45 -14.88
CA ALA A 102 -39.80 34.83 -15.14
C ALA A 102 -38.61 35.79 -15.16
#